data_AF-A0A965N9K8-F1
#
_entry.id   AF-A0A965N9K8-F1
#
_cell.length_a   1.000
_cell.length_b   1.000
_cell.length_c   1.000
_cell.angle_alpha   90.00
_cell.angle_beta   90.00
_cell.angle_gamma   90.00
#
_symmetry.space_group_name_H-M   'P 1'
#
loop_
_entity.id
_entity.type
_entity.pdbx_description
1 polymer ?
#
loop_
_entity_poly.entity_id
_entity_poly.type
_entity_poly.pdbx_seq_one_letter_code
_entity_poly.pdbx_strand_id
1 'polypeptide(L)'
;MTAAQTLRAPARWRAWEVSLWVAIWVAPFALPQHAALINEIAILALFAVSLDLVLGYAGIVSLGHAAYFGTGAYAAALFAKHVMPDPLVGLAVGTALAALLGVVTSPMIVRGTDLTRLMVTMGVALVLMELANKFDQITGGADGLQGVVMGPLLGAFEFDLTARTASFYSLAVLFVAFVVLRRIVHSPFGISLQALRDNRLRLSALGL
;
A
#
# COMPACT_ATOMS: atom_id res chain seq x y z
N MET A 1 10.22 25.26 -25.46
CA MET A 1 9.68 24.00 -24.91
C MET A 1 8.20 23.96 -25.24
N THR A 2 7.77 23.04 -26.11
CA THR A 2 6.37 22.94 -26.55
C THR A 2 5.49 22.37 -25.43
N ALA A 3 4.22 22.76 -25.33
CA ALA A 3 3.28 22.28 -24.31
C ALA A 3 3.17 20.74 -24.25
N ALA A 4 3.37 20.06 -25.39
CA ALA A 4 3.43 18.60 -25.47
C ALA A 4 4.70 17.99 -24.86
N GLN A 5 5.81 18.73 -24.80
CA GLN A 5 7.08 18.29 -24.18
C GLN A 5 7.07 18.46 -22.66
N THR A 6 6.36 19.47 -22.12
CA THR A 6 6.12 19.62 -20.68
C THR A 6 5.18 18.55 -20.14
N LEU A 7 4.17 18.13 -20.92
CA LEU A 7 3.26 17.02 -20.56
C LEU A 7 3.92 15.64 -20.68
N ARG A 8 5.01 15.52 -21.43
CA ARG A 8 5.80 14.29 -21.62
C ARG A 8 7.16 14.32 -20.91
N ALA A 9 7.41 15.30 -20.04
CA ALA A 9 8.67 15.35 -19.31
C ALA A 9 8.82 14.01 -18.56
N PRO A 10 9.81 13.17 -18.93
CA PRO A 10 9.93 11.87 -18.31
C PRO A 10 10.13 12.08 -16.81
N ALA A 11 9.62 11.14 -16.01
CA ALA A 11 9.87 11.00 -14.59
C ALA A 11 11.37 10.78 -14.32
N ARG A 12 12.21 11.75 -14.70
CA ARG A 12 13.66 11.69 -14.57
C ARG A 12 13.95 11.82 -13.09
N TRP A 13 14.66 10.83 -12.58
CA TRP A 13 15.17 10.85 -11.23
C TRP A 13 15.98 12.11 -11.03
N ARG A 14 15.57 12.93 -10.07
CA ARG A 14 16.35 14.09 -9.67
C ARG A 14 17.47 13.62 -8.75
N ALA A 15 18.63 14.29 -8.79
CA ALA A 15 19.78 13.88 -7.99
C ALA A 15 19.46 13.80 -6.49
N TRP A 16 18.58 14.69 -5.98
CA TRP A 16 18.14 14.67 -4.59
C TRP A 16 17.26 13.45 -4.24
N GLU A 17 16.46 12.93 -5.19
CA GLU A 17 15.65 11.73 -4.99
C GLU A 17 16.57 10.52 -4.81
N VAL A 18 17.60 10.43 -5.66
CA VAL A 18 18.59 9.36 -5.58
C VAL A 18 19.36 9.44 -4.26
N SER A 19 19.82 10.62 -3.85
CA SER A 19 20.52 10.77 -2.56
C SER A 19 19.64 10.42 -1.37
N LEU A 20 18.34 10.75 -1.42
CA LEU A 20 17.38 10.40 -0.38
C LEU A 20 17.20 8.88 -0.28
N TRP A 21 17.02 8.20 -1.41
CA TRP A 21 16.92 6.75 -1.41
C TRP A 21 18.20 6.08 -0.92
N VAL A 22 19.37 6.57 -1.33
CA VAL A 22 20.66 6.08 -0.81
C VAL A 22 20.73 6.23 0.71
N ALA A 23 20.35 7.39 1.25
CA ALA A 23 20.31 7.61 2.69
C ALA A 23 19.37 6.64 3.41
N ILE A 24 18.20 6.37 2.85
CA ILE A 24 17.22 5.41 3.39
C ILE A 24 17.78 3.98 3.41
N TRP A 25 18.44 3.54 2.32
CA TRP A 25 19.04 2.21 2.25
C TRP A 25 20.23 2.03 3.18
N VAL A 26 20.96 3.11 3.49
CA VAL A 26 22.07 3.11 4.43
C VAL A 26 21.58 3.14 5.89
N ALA A 27 20.37 3.66 6.15
CA ALA A 27 19.87 3.86 7.51
C ALA A 27 19.88 2.60 8.41
N PRO A 28 19.45 1.41 7.96
CA PRO A 28 19.52 0.20 8.80
C PRO A 28 20.94 -0.26 9.11
N PHE A 29 21.93 0.12 8.29
CA PHE A 29 23.35 -0.12 8.58
C PHE A 29 23.91 0.89 9.58
N ALA A 30 23.52 2.16 9.46
CA ALA A 30 24.00 3.25 10.32
C ALA A 30 23.35 3.23 11.72
N LEU A 31 22.10 2.75 11.82
CA LEU A 31 21.30 2.75 13.04
C LEU A 31 20.71 1.34 13.31
N PRO A 32 21.54 0.31 13.50
CA PRO A 32 21.08 -1.08 13.63
C PRO A 32 20.14 -1.28 14.84
N GLN A 33 20.38 -0.55 15.93
CA GLN A 33 19.54 -0.56 17.14
C GLN A 33 18.12 0.01 16.94
N HIS A 34 17.87 0.71 15.82
CA HIS A 34 16.56 1.27 15.46
C HIS A 34 15.95 0.58 14.23
N ALA A 35 16.46 -0.57 13.81
CA ALA A 35 15.98 -1.26 12.60
C ALA A 35 14.48 -1.61 12.65
N ALA A 36 13.94 -1.96 13.84
CA ALA A 36 12.50 -2.16 14.03
C ALA A 36 11.67 -0.90 13.75
N LEU A 37 12.13 0.27 14.21
CA LEU A 37 11.47 1.56 13.92
C LEU A 37 11.56 1.91 12.43
N ILE A 38 12.71 1.65 11.80
CA ILE A 38 12.87 1.86 10.35
C ILE A 38 11.89 0.98 9.57
N ASN A 39 11.72 -0.28 9.98
CA ASN A 39 10.74 -1.18 9.39
C ASN A 39 9.30 -0.63 9.53
N GLU A 40 8.92 -0.16 10.71
CA GLU A 40 7.60 0.42 10.95
C GLU A 40 7.36 1.68 10.10
N ILE A 41 8.36 2.58 10.03
CA ILE A 41 8.32 3.76 9.17
C ILE A 41 8.14 3.35 7.70
N ALA A 42 8.85 2.33 7.23
CA ALA A 42 8.73 1.84 5.85
C ALA A 42 7.32 1.30 5.55
N ILE A 43 6.74 0.57 6.48
CA ILE A 43 5.37 0.03 6.39
C ILE A 43 4.33 1.16 6.38
N LEU A 44 4.47 2.16 7.26
CA LEU A 44 3.58 3.33 7.30
C LEU A 44 3.76 4.21 6.06
N ALA A 45 4.97 4.33 5.53
CA ALA A 45 5.23 5.02 4.26
C ALA A 45 4.56 4.29 3.09
N LEU A 46 4.60 2.95 3.05
CA LEU A 46 3.88 2.15 2.05
C LEU A 46 2.38 2.46 2.08
N PHE A 47 1.78 2.49 3.27
CA PHE A 47 0.38 2.87 3.46
C PHE A 47 0.09 4.31 3.04
N ALA A 48 0.99 5.25 3.35
CA ALA A 48 0.84 6.65 2.98
C ALA A 48 0.89 6.84 1.45
N VAL A 49 1.83 6.19 0.75
CA VAL A 49 1.94 6.29 -0.71
C VAL A 49 0.76 5.60 -1.41
N SER A 50 0.24 4.50 -0.87
CA SER A 50 -0.97 3.87 -1.43
C SER A 50 -2.20 4.77 -1.29
N LEU A 51 -2.34 5.46 -0.16
CA LEU A 51 -3.42 6.41 0.07
C LEU A 51 -3.27 7.66 -0.81
N ASP A 52 -2.06 8.18 -0.98
CA ASP A 52 -1.75 9.33 -1.84
C ASP A 52 -2.11 9.06 -3.31
N LEU A 53 -1.97 7.82 -3.79
CA LEU A 53 -2.45 7.47 -5.13
C LEU A 53 -3.95 7.74 -5.31
N VAL A 54 -4.75 7.35 -4.32
CA VAL A 54 -6.21 7.44 -4.38
C VAL A 54 -6.70 8.85 -4.06
N LEU A 55 -6.18 9.44 -2.99
CA LEU A 55 -6.57 10.77 -2.54
C LEU A 55 -5.85 11.86 -3.33
N GLY A 56 -4.53 11.81 -3.36
CA GLY A 56 -3.67 12.78 -4.02
C GLY A 56 -3.93 12.79 -5.52
N TYR A 57 -3.75 11.67 -6.23
CA TYR A 57 -3.84 11.69 -7.70
C TYR A 57 -5.24 11.54 -8.27
N ALA A 58 -6.06 10.61 -7.74
CA ALA A 58 -7.41 10.39 -8.25
C ALA A 58 -8.47 11.32 -7.64
N GLY A 59 -8.15 12.04 -6.55
CA GLY A 59 -9.11 12.94 -5.89
C GLY A 59 -10.24 12.22 -5.17
N ILE A 60 -10.07 10.93 -4.88
CA ILE A 60 -11.09 10.12 -4.22
C ILE A 60 -10.77 10.07 -2.74
N VAL A 61 -11.53 10.81 -1.94
CA VAL A 61 -11.39 10.73 -0.49
C VAL A 61 -11.95 9.38 -0.02
N SER A 62 -11.17 8.64 0.77
CA SER A 62 -11.56 7.36 1.35
C SER A 62 -11.07 7.28 2.79
N LEU A 63 -11.98 6.98 3.72
CA LEU A 63 -11.65 6.75 5.13
C LEU A 63 -11.49 5.25 5.44
N GLY A 64 -11.74 4.38 4.46
CA GLY A 64 -11.68 2.93 4.64
C GLY A 64 -10.34 2.29 4.28
N HIS A 65 -9.31 3.07 3.94
CA HIS A 65 -8.08 2.54 3.35
C HIS A 65 -7.35 1.55 4.27
N ALA A 66 -7.44 1.76 5.59
CA ALA A 66 -6.90 0.87 6.62
C ALA A 66 -7.48 -0.56 6.53
N ALA A 67 -8.70 -0.73 6.05
CA ALA A 67 -9.33 -2.05 5.94
C ALA A 67 -8.66 -2.93 4.87
N TYR A 68 -8.26 -2.35 3.73
CA TYR A 68 -7.51 -3.05 2.70
C TYR A 68 -6.09 -3.41 3.18
N PHE A 69 -5.45 -2.46 3.87
CA PHE A 69 -4.14 -2.67 4.46
C PHE A 69 -4.17 -3.80 5.50
N GLY A 70 -5.14 -3.78 6.42
CA GLY A 70 -5.35 -4.82 7.41
C GLY A 70 -5.69 -6.18 6.80
N THR A 71 -6.51 -6.21 5.75
CA THR A 71 -6.85 -7.45 5.05
C THR A 71 -5.61 -8.10 4.43
N GLY A 72 -4.75 -7.31 3.78
CA GLY A 72 -3.47 -7.79 3.25
C GLY A 72 -2.54 -8.33 4.35
N ALA A 73 -2.47 -7.62 5.49
CA ALA A 73 -1.66 -8.04 6.64
C ALA A 73 -2.15 -9.37 7.25
N TYR A 74 -3.44 -9.49 7.53
CA TYR A 74 -4.03 -10.72 8.05
C TYR A 74 -3.91 -11.88 7.06
N ALA A 75 -4.14 -11.63 5.77
CA ALA A 75 -3.97 -12.63 4.72
C ALA A 75 -2.53 -13.18 4.67
N ALA A 76 -1.53 -12.30 4.66
CA ALA A 76 -0.14 -12.70 4.67
C ALA A 76 0.25 -13.45 5.95
N ALA A 77 -0.22 -12.98 7.11
CA ALA A 77 0.09 -13.59 8.40
C ALA A 77 -0.58 -14.96 8.59
N LEU A 78 -1.84 -15.11 8.18
CA LEU A 78 -2.56 -16.40 8.22
C LEU A 78 -1.97 -17.41 7.25
N PHE A 79 -1.56 -16.96 6.05
CA PHE A 79 -0.89 -17.81 5.08
C PHE A 79 0.46 -18.30 5.62
N ALA A 80 1.25 -17.41 6.22
CA ALA A 80 2.52 -17.77 6.85
C ALA A 80 2.34 -18.78 7.99
N LYS A 81 1.29 -18.58 8.81
CA LYS A 81 1.00 -19.44 9.97
C LYS A 81 0.51 -20.85 9.60
N HIS A 82 -0.33 -20.97 8.57
CA HIS A 82 -1.02 -22.24 8.29
C HIS A 82 -0.54 -22.97 7.03
N VAL A 83 0.12 -22.28 6.10
CA VAL A 83 0.46 -22.85 4.78
C VAL A 83 1.96 -22.90 4.58
N MET A 84 2.60 -21.74 4.45
CA MET A 84 4.02 -21.64 4.17
C MET A 84 4.57 -20.31 4.67
N PRO A 85 5.60 -20.31 5.52
CA PRO A 85 6.12 -19.09 6.13
C PRO A 85 7.05 -18.30 5.18
N ASP A 86 6.79 -18.31 3.86
CA ASP A 86 7.58 -17.54 2.88
C ASP A 86 7.06 -16.09 2.80
N PRO A 87 7.88 -15.08 3.12
CA PRO A 87 7.45 -13.68 3.10
C PRO A 87 7.01 -13.18 1.72
N LEU A 88 7.64 -13.65 0.64
CA LEU A 88 7.33 -13.20 -0.72
C LEU A 88 6.01 -13.77 -1.21
N VAL A 89 5.78 -15.06 -0.94
CA VAL A 89 4.50 -15.71 -1.24
C VAL A 89 3.41 -15.10 -0.36
N GLY A 90 3.69 -14.86 0.92
CA GLY A 90 2.79 -14.16 1.83
C GLY A 90 2.39 -12.77 1.32
N LEU A 91 3.36 -11.98 0.81
CA LEU A 91 3.09 -10.69 0.19
C LEU A 91 2.19 -10.82 -1.05
N ALA A 92 2.43 -11.80 -1.91
CA ALA A 92 1.62 -12.04 -3.09
C ALA A 92 0.17 -12.41 -2.73
N VAL A 93 -0.01 -13.31 -1.75
CA VAL A 93 -1.34 -13.71 -1.25
C VAL A 93 -2.05 -12.53 -0.60
N GLY A 94 -1.35 -11.77 0.26
CA GLY A 94 -1.89 -10.57 0.90
C GLY A 94 -2.34 -9.52 -0.12
N THR A 95 -1.51 -9.26 -1.14
CA THR A 95 -1.83 -8.34 -2.24
C THR A 95 -3.04 -8.83 -3.02
N ALA A 96 -3.11 -10.12 -3.37
CA ALA A 96 -4.22 -10.69 -4.13
C ALA A 96 -5.55 -10.61 -3.37
N LEU A 97 -5.56 -10.94 -2.07
CA LEU A 97 -6.77 -10.89 -1.26
C LEU A 97 -7.22 -9.45 -0.95
N ALA A 98 -6.29 -8.53 -0.70
CA ALA A 98 -6.62 -7.12 -0.55
C ALA A 98 -7.18 -6.52 -1.87
N ALA A 99 -6.61 -6.90 -3.02
CA ALA A 99 -7.12 -6.50 -4.33
C ALA A 99 -8.52 -7.08 -4.61
N LEU A 100 -8.76 -8.34 -4.27
CA LEU A 100 -10.08 -8.97 -4.38
C LEU A 100 -11.12 -8.23 -3.53
N LEU A 101 -10.77 -7.89 -2.28
CA LEU A 101 -11.63 -7.07 -1.43
C LEU A 101 -11.92 -5.70 -2.06
N GLY A 102 -10.90 -5.07 -2.66
CA GLY A 102 -11.05 -3.85 -3.45
C GLY A 102 -12.07 -4.00 -4.58
N VAL A 103 -11.99 -5.08 -5.35
CA VAL A 103 -12.93 -5.38 -6.44
C VAL A 103 -14.35 -5.58 -5.92
N VAL A 104 -14.52 -6.31 -4.82
CA VAL A 104 -15.84 -6.59 -4.21
C VAL A 104 -16.48 -5.33 -3.65
N THR A 105 -15.69 -4.44 -3.05
CA THR A 105 -16.19 -3.20 -2.42
C THR A 105 -16.37 -2.04 -3.40
N SER A 106 -15.65 -2.04 -4.53
CA SER A 106 -15.67 -0.96 -5.53
C SER A 106 -17.07 -0.59 -6.05
N PRO A 107 -17.96 -1.53 -6.43
CA PRO A 107 -19.31 -1.19 -6.91
C PRO A 107 -20.14 -0.41 -5.89
N MET A 108 -19.90 -0.61 -4.60
CA MET A 108 -20.60 0.12 -3.53
C MET A 108 -20.04 1.54 -3.38
N ILE A 109 -18.73 1.69 -3.50
CA ILE A 109 -18.01 2.97 -3.31
C ILE A 109 -18.22 3.91 -4.50
N VAL A 110 -18.22 3.40 -5.73
CA VAL A 110 -18.29 4.21 -6.96
C VAL A 110 -19.67 4.83 -7.18
N ARG A 111 -20.74 4.23 -6.64
CA ARG A 111 -22.12 4.75 -6.76
C ARG A 111 -22.40 6.00 -5.94
N GLY A 112 -21.55 6.30 -4.95
CA GLY A 112 -21.71 7.45 -4.07
C GLY A 112 -21.16 8.76 -4.66
N THR A 113 -21.84 9.86 -4.33
CA THR A 113 -21.29 11.23 -4.35
C THR A 113 -20.19 11.40 -3.30
N ASP A 114 -19.42 12.48 -3.33
CA ASP A 114 -18.20 12.60 -2.52
C ASP A 114 -18.41 12.34 -1.01
N LEU A 115 -19.45 12.90 -0.40
CA LEU A 115 -19.75 12.66 1.02
C LEU A 115 -20.28 11.24 1.29
N THR A 116 -21.15 10.73 0.43
CA THR A 116 -21.71 9.37 0.61
C THR A 116 -20.64 8.31 0.41
N ARG A 117 -19.69 8.53 -0.51
CA ARG A 117 -18.51 7.68 -0.70
C ARG A 117 -17.67 7.59 0.56
N LEU A 118 -17.44 8.72 1.23
CA LEU A 118 -16.73 8.75 2.50
C LEU A 118 -17.41 7.90 3.57
N MET A 119 -18.72 8.10 3.76
CA MET A 119 -19.51 7.34 4.72
C MET A 119 -19.51 5.84 4.42
N VAL A 120 -19.64 5.45 3.15
CA VAL A 120 -19.60 4.05 2.72
C VAL A 120 -18.22 3.44 2.99
N THR A 121 -17.12 4.12 2.65
CA THR A 121 -15.77 3.60 2.91
C THR A 121 -15.48 3.43 4.41
N MET A 122 -15.95 4.37 5.25
CA MET A 122 -15.87 4.23 6.71
C MET A 122 -16.70 3.03 7.19
N GLY A 123 -17.94 2.88 6.70
CA GLY A 123 -18.80 1.76 7.04
C GLY A 123 -18.17 0.41 6.68
N VAL A 124 -17.56 0.29 5.49
CA VAL A 124 -16.82 -0.91 5.08
C VAL A 124 -15.68 -1.22 6.06
N ALA A 125 -14.91 -0.22 6.47
CA ALA A 125 -13.82 -0.43 7.43
C ALA A 125 -14.32 -0.87 8.80
N LEU A 126 -15.40 -0.27 9.31
CA LEU A 126 -16.01 -0.67 10.58
C LEU A 126 -16.56 -2.09 10.53
N VAL A 127 -17.27 -2.47 9.44
CA VAL A 127 -17.78 -3.83 9.27
C VAL A 127 -16.64 -4.84 9.23
N LEU A 128 -15.55 -4.56 8.51
CA LEU A 128 -14.40 -5.47 8.44
C LEU A 128 -13.65 -5.56 9.78
N MET A 129 -13.57 -4.47 10.52
CA MET A 129 -13.03 -4.46 11.89
C MET A 129 -13.87 -5.34 12.82
N GLU A 130 -15.19 -5.17 12.81
CA GLU A 130 -16.09 -6.02 13.61
C GLU A 130 -16.05 -7.48 13.16
N LEU A 131 -15.91 -7.73 11.87
CA LEU A 131 -15.75 -9.08 11.34
C LEU A 131 -14.45 -9.73 11.83
N ALA A 132 -13.36 -8.96 11.84
CA ALA A 132 -12.09 -9.40 12.41
C ALA A 132 -12.20 -9.66 13.92
N ASN A 133 -12.98 -8.88 14.66
CA ASN A 133 -13.21 -9.12 16.09
C ASN A 133 -14.09 -10.36 16.34
N LYS A 134 -15.10 -10.59 15.50
CA LYS A 134 -16.00 -11.75 15.62
C LYS A 134 -15.37 -13.07 15.22
N PHE A 135 -14.46 -13.08 14.26
CA PHE A 135 -13.73 -14.29 13.86
C PHE A 135 -12.47 -14.49 14.70
N ASP A 136 -12.64 -14.40 16.03
CA ASP A 136 -11.58 -14.56 17.03
C ASP A 136 -10.75 -15.84 16.84
N GLN A 137 -11.37 -16.95 16.45
CA GLN A 137 -10.70 -18.22 16.17
C GLN A 137 -9.66 -18.13 15.04
N ILE A 138 -9.86 -17.23 14.09
CA ILE A 138 -8.99 -17.09 12.91
C ILE A 138 -8.04 -15.91 13.10
N THR A 139 -8.55 -14.74 13.45
CA THR A 139 -7.79 -13.47 13.52
C THR A 139 -7.15 -13.23 14.88
N GLY A 140 -7.59 -13.95 15.92
CA GLY A 140 -7.26 -13.63 17.32
C GLY A 140 -8.13 -12.52 17.92
N GLY A 141 -9.11 -11.98 17.17
CA GLY A 141 -10.06 -10.99 17.66
C GLY A 141 -9.38 -9.75 18.21
N ALA A 142 -9.74 -9.35 19.43
CA ALA A 142 -9.19 -8.18 20.11
C ALA A 142 -7.73 -8.36 20.55
N ASP A 143 -7.27 -9.60 20.76
CA ASP A 143 -5.89 -9.91 21.18
C ASP A 143 -4.89 -9.91 20.01
N GLY A 144 -5.43 -9.93 18.78
CA GLY A 144 -4.65 -10.01 17.54
C GLY A 144 -4.04 -11.39 17.28
N LEU A 145 -3.47 -11.54 16.08
CA LEU A 145 -2.96 -12.82 15.61
C LEU A 145 -1.56 -13.10 16.18
N GLN A 146 -1.45 -14.10 17.06
CA GLN A 146 -0.19 -14.53 17.66
C GLN A 146 0.42 -15.78 17.00
N GLY A 147 1.71 -15.99 17.26
CA GLY A 147 2.46 -17.18 16.84
C GLY A 147 2.82 -17.21 15.35
N VAL A 148 2.86 -16.05 14.70
CA VAL A 148 3.26 -15.94 13.29
C VAL A 148 4.79 -15.95 13.23
N VAL A 149 5.36 -17.02 12.70
CA VAL A 149 6.81 -17.14 12.47
C VAL A 149 7.04 -16.99 10.97
N MET A 150 7.90 -16.05 10.59
CA MET A 150 8.34 -15.89 9.21
C MET A 150 9.60 -16.71 8.97
N GLY A 151 9.61 -17.45 7.86
CA GLY A 151 10.76 -18.18 7.38
C GLY A 151 11.80 -17.26 6.75
N PRO A 152 12.98 -17.80 6.40
CA PRO A 152 14.06 -17.00 5.83
C PRO A 152 13.66 -16.40 4.48
N LEU A 153 13.90 -15.10 4.32
CA LEU A 153 13.72 -14.40 3.05
C LEU A 153 14.65 -15.01 2.00
N LEU A 154 14.07 -15.41 0.86
CA LEU A 154 14.75 -16.11 -0.24
C LEU A 154 15.45 -17.42 0.19
N GLY A 155 15.06 -18.00 1.32
CA GLY A 155 15.72 -19.19 1.87
C GLY A 155 17.11 -18.94 2.49
N ALA A 156 17.56 -17.69 2.58
CA ALA A 156 18.93 -17.34 2.99
C ALA A 156 19.02 -16.31 4.13
N PHE A 157 18.05 -15.40 4.25
CA PHE A 157 18.10 -14.33 5.27
C PHE A 157 17.03 -14.54 6.34
N GLU A 158 17.42 -14.97 7.53
CA GLU A 158 16.49 -15.17 8.64
C GLU A 158 15.95 -13.84 9.18
N PHE A 159 14.69 -13.87 9.64
CA PHE A 159 14.09 -12.75 10.35
C PHE A 159 14.63 -12.75 11.78
N ASP A 160 15.45 -11.75 12.07
CA ASP A 160 16.09 -11.53 13.36
C ASP A 160 15.18 -10.76 14.31
N LEU A 161 15.40 -10.94 15.62
CA LEU A 161 14.71 -10.17 16.66
C LEU A 161 15.01 -8.66 16.57
N THR A 162 16.16 -8.28 16.00
CA THR A 162 16.54 -6.89 15.77
C THR A 162 15.83 -6.29 14.54
N ALA A 163 15.03 -7.09 13.81
CA ALA A 163 14.26 -6.68 12.65
C ALA A 163 15.11 -6.07 11.52
N ARG A 164 16.39 -6.42 11.43
CA ARG A 164 17.28 -5.95 10.38
C ARG A 164 16.85 -6.47 9.02
N THR A 165 16.61 -7.78 8.90
CA THR A 165 16.13 -8.38 7.64
C THR A 165 14.76 -7.83 7.27
N ALA A 166 13.88 -7.66 8.27
CA ALA A 166 12.55 -7.08 8.08
C ALA A 166 12.62 -5.64 7.56
N SER A 167 13.53 -4.81 8.08
CA SER A 167 13.71 -3.43 7.64
C SER A 167 14.16 -3.32 6.18
N PHE A 168 15.13 -4.15 5.75
CA PHE A 168 15.52 -4.18 4.34
C PHE A 168 14.42 -4.71 3.44
N TYR A 169 13.67 -5.70 3.91
CA TYR A 169 12.53 -6.25 3.19
C TYR A 169 11.44 -5.20 2.95
N SER A 170 10.97 -4.50 3.99
CA SER A 170 9.95 -3.47 3.86
C SER A 170 10.44 -2.27 3.06
N LEU A 171 11.71 -1.86 3.20
CA LEU A 171 12.33 -0.83 2.35
C LEU A 171 12.41 -1.24 0.88
N ALA A 172 12.73 -2.50 0.59
CA ALA A 172 12.73 -3.04 -0.77
C ALA A 172 11.33 -2.97 -1.38
N VAL A 173 10.32 -3.44 -0.64
CA VAL A 173 8.93 -3.41 -1.07
C VAL A 173 8.45 -1.97 -1.27
N LEU A 174 8.78 -1.05 -0.35
CA LEU A 174 8.50 0.38 -0.46
C LEU A 174 9.13 0.99 -1.72
N PHE A 175 10.40 0.68 -1.99
CA PHE A 175 11.09 1.17 -3.18
C PHE A 175 10.42 0.67 -4.45
N VAL A 176 10.14 -0.63 -4.55
CA VAL A 176 9.47 -1.22 -5.71
C VAL A 176 8.08 -0.61 -5.90
N ALA A 177 7.28 -0.51 -4.82
CA ALA A 177 5.97 0.10 -4.86
C ALA A 177 6.03 1.56 -5.32
N PHE A 178 6.96 2.35 -4.77
CA PHE A 178 7.18 3.74 -5.18
C PHE A 178 7.51 3.85 -6.68
N VAL A 179 8.41 3.01 -7.20
CA VAL A 179 8.78 3.02 -8.62
C VAL A 179 7.59 2.63 -9.51
N VAL A 180 6.81 1.62 -9.12
CA VAL A 180 5.61 1.19 -9.83
C VAL A 180 4.56 2.30 -9.84
N LEU A 181 4.26 2.89 -8.69
CA LEU A 181 3.30 3.97 -8.54
C LEU A 181 3.73 5.22 -9.31
N ARG A 182 5.01 5.57 -9.26
CA ARG A 182 5.57 6.66 -10.08
C ARG A 182 5.34 6.43 -11.57
N ARG A 183 5.55 5.20 -12.07
CA ARG A 183 5.27 4.85 -13.46
C ARG A 183 3.78 4.96 -13.79
N ILE A 184 2.89 4.50 -12.91
CA ILE A 184 1.44 4.57 -13.10
C ILE A 184 0.96 6.03 -13.17
N VAL A 185 1.40 6.88 -12.24
CA VAL A 185 1.03 8.30 -12.16
C VAL A 185 1.45 9.08 -13.41
N HIS A 186 2.64 8.79 -13.95
CA HIS A 186 3.15 9.48 -15.15
C HIS A 186 2.71 8.81 -16.47
N SER A 187 1.89 7.76 -16.40
CA SER A 187 1.31 7.12 -17.58
C SER A 187 0.05 7.85 -18.05
N PRO A 188 -0.46 7.58 -19.27
CA PRO A 188 -1.74 8.15 -19.74
C PRO A 188 -2.90 7.93 -18.77
N PHE A 189 -2.92 6.79 -18.07
CA PHE A 189 -3.93 6.47 -17.06
C PHE A 189 -3.85 7.41 -15.84
N GLY A 190 -2.64 7.69 -15.36
CA GLY A 190 -2.42 8.61 -14.25
C GLY A 190 -2.81 10.05 -14.61
N ILE A 191 -2.56 10.46 -15.86
CA ILE A 191 -2.99 11.78 -16.38
C ILE A 191 -4.51 11.85 -16.46
N SER A 192 -5.20 10.79 -16.91
CA SER A 192 -6.67 10.78 -16.93
C SER A 192 -7.27 10.85 -15.52
N LEU A 193 -6.66 10.19 -14.53
CA LEU A 193 -7.11 10.28 -13.13
C LEU A 193 -6.96 11.69 -12.57
N GLN A 194 -5.82 12.34 -12.82
CA GLN A 194 -5.59 13.72 -12.38
C GLN A 194 -6.54 14.70 -13.06
N ALA A 195 -6.78 14.53 -14.36
CA ALA A 195 -7.72 15.37 -15.08
C ALA A 195 -9.17 15.19 -14.55
N LEU A 196 -9.56 13.96 -14.19
CA LEU A 196 -10.85 13.66 -13.57
C LEU A 196 -10.99 14.35 -12.21
N ARG A 197 -9.93 14.37 -11.40
CA ARG A 197 -9.88 15.11 -10.13
C ARG A 197 -10.07 16.61 -10.34
N ASP A 198 -9.36 17.19 -11.31
CA ASP A 198 -9.30 18.63 -11.49
C ASP A 198 -10.61 19.22 -12.05
N ASN A 199 -11.25 18.56 -13.03
CA ASN A 199 -12.57 19.00 -13.53
C ASN A 199 -13.37 17.87 -14.20
N ARG A 200 -14.18 17.15 -13.41
CA ARG A 200 -15.08 16.09 -13.88
C ARG A 200 -16.00 16.53 -15.02
N LEU A 201 -16.52 17.75 -14.96
CA LEU A 201 -17.51 18.30 -15.89
C LEU A 201 -16.89 18.61 -17.26
N ARG A 202 -15.62 19.03 -17.26
CA ARG A 202 -14.84 19.24 -18.49
C ARG A 202 -14.38 17.93 -19.11
N LEU A 203 -14.12 16.90 -18.30
CA LEU A 203 -13.75 15.57 -18.80
C LEU A 203 -14.89 14.92 -19.56
N SER A 204 -16.10 14.92 -18.98
CA SER A 204 -17.28 14.34 -19.61
C SER A 204 -17.65 15.03 -20.93
N ALA A 205 -17.40 16.34 -21.04
CA ALA A 205 -17.57 17.09 -22.29
C ALA A 205 -16.56 16.69 -23.39
N LEU A 206 -15.41 16.09 -23.03
CA LEU A 206 -14.41 15.57 -23.96
C LEU A 206 -14.64 14.10 -24.32
N GLY A 207 -15.68 13.45 -23.77
CA GLY A 207 -16.00 12.05 -24.01
C GLY A 207 -15.14 11.05 -23.24
N LEU A 208 -14.49 11.50 -22.15
CA LEU A 208 -13.74 10.69 -21.19
C LEU A 208 -14.51 10.62 -19.85
#